data_AF-A0A034VU51-F1
#
_entry.id   AF-A0A034VU51-F1
#
_cell.length_a   1.000
_cell.length_b   1.000
_cell.length_c   1.000
_cell.angle_alpha   90.00
_cell.angle_beta   90.00
_cell.angle_gamma   90.00
#
_symmetry.space_group_name_H-M   'P 1'
#
loop_
_entity.id
_entity.type
_entity.pdbx_description
1 polymer ?
#
loop_
_entity_poly.entity_id
_entity_poly.type
_entity_poly.pdbx_seq_one_letter_code
_entity_poly.pdbx_strand_id
1 'polypeptide(L)'
;MSETGSPGKTQKGGQQQRRQLRERKQRKLYLEEWALGDDDLEGTRGFSVSEKLESSKFAQTGMVREMRGSDLSVAFLQQYGFNIPLLFREKTGLGLRMPDSNEFTINDVRLCVGSRRVLDVMDVNTQKNLQMTMKEWQQYYDNPQKDRLLNVISLEFSHTRLDNYVQCPEIVRQIDWVDVVWPKRLKDSQREGTNVLGEMMYPKVQKYCLMSVKNCYT
;
A
#
# COMPACT_ATOMS: atom_id res chain seq x y z
N MET A 1 72.66 9.33 -29.13
CA MET A 1 71.56 10.24 -28.77
C MET A 1 70.26 9.46 -28.86
N SER A 2 69.66 9.21 -27.69
CA SER A 2 68.21 9.15 -27.40
C SER A 2 67.32 8.28 -28.31
N GLU A 3 66.93 7.09 -27.85
CA GLU A 3 65.70 6.80 -27.06
C GLU A 3 64.50 6.47 -27.97
N THR A 4 64.22 5.18 -28.22
CA THR A 4 63.27 4.28 -27.50
C THR A 4 61.80 4.41 -27.92
N GLY A 5 61.19 3.28 -28.30
CA GLY A 5 59.77 2.99 -27.98
C GLY A 5 58.81 2.70 -29.14
N SER A 6 58.73 1.43 -29.55
CA SER A 6 57.48 0.82 -30.08
C SER A 6 56.59 0.36 -28.90
N PRO A 7 55.35 -0.18 -29.07
CA PRO A 7 54.29 0.02 -30.07
C PRO A 7 52.90 0.27 -29.42
N GLY A 8 51.97 0.96 -30.11
CA GLY A 8 50.68 1.39 -29.53
C GLY A 8 49.41 0.93 -30.25
N LYS A 9 48.93 -0.26 -29.89
CA LYS A 9 47.54 -0.77 -29.79
C LYS A 9 46.41 -0.14 -30.65
N THR A 10 45.91 -0.96 -31.56
CA THR A 10 44.50 -1.25 -31.93
C THR A 10 43.40 -0.35 -31.33
N GLN A 11 42.81 0.50 -32.18
CA GLN A 11 41.47 1.06 -31.95
C GLN A 11 40.40 0.01 -32.32
N LYS A 12 39.62 -0.44 -31.34
CA LYS A 12 38.27 -0.98 -31.57
C LYS A 12 37.29 -0.12 -30.77
N GLY A 13 36.45 0.62 -31.50
CA GLY A 13 35.36 1.39 -30.92
C GLY A 13 34.33 0.47 -30.26
N GLY A 14 34.19 0.60 -28.94
CA GLY A 14 33.06 0.05 -28.19
C GLY A 14 31.96 1.10 -28.13
N GLN A 15 30.86 0.88 -28.87
CA GLN A 15 29.63 1.62 -28.67
C GLN A 15 29.12 1.36 -27.24
N GLN A 16 29.14 2.39 -26.37
CA GLN A 16 28.39 2.36 -25.13
C GLN A 16 26.90 2.38 -25.47
N GLN A 17 26.23 1.23 -25.37
CA GLN A 17 24.77 1.17 -25.35
C GLN A 17 24.28 1.91 -24.11
N ARG A 18 23.84 3.15 -24.33
CA ARG A 18 23.13 3.97 -23.35
C ARG A 18 21.83 3.24 -23.01
N ARG A 19 21.72 2.69 -21.79
CA ARG A 19 20.49 2.07 -21.28
C ARG A 19 19.35 3.09 -21.39
N GLN A 20 18.46 2.90 -22.36
CA GLN A 20 17.19 3.62 -22.42
C GLN A 20 16.32 3.12 -21.26
N LEU A 21 16.14 3.96 -20.24
CA LEU A 21 15.05 3.79 -19.28
C LEU A 21 13.75 4.00 -20.05
N ARG A 22 12.81 3.05 -19.95
CA ARG A 22 11.47 3.15 -20.58
C ARG A 22 10.87 4.52 -20.25
N GLU A 23 10.73 5.34 -21.28
CA GLU A 23 10.26 6.70 -21.17
C GLU A 23 8.82 6.76 -20.65
N ARG A 24 8.55 7.88 -19.98
CA ARG A 24 7.33 8.48 -19.42
C ARG A 24 5.99 8.26 -20.17
N LYS A 25 5.99 7.63 -21.36
CA LYS A 25 4.83 7.25 -22.17
C LYS A 25 3.93 6.19 -21.50
N GLN A 26 4.50 5.26 -20.73
CA GLN A 26 3.69 4.22 -20.08
C GLN A 26 2.75 4.75 -18.99
N ARG A 27 3.09 5.85 -18.30
CA ARG A 27 2.15 6.48 -17.35
C ARG A 27 0.96 7.15 -18.04
N LYS A 28 1.14 7.67 -19.25
CA LYS A 28 0.05 8.27 -20.03
C LYS A 28 -0.95 7.22 -20.49
N LEU A 29 -0.48 6.03 -20.88
CA LEU A 29 -1.35 4.93 -21.31
C LEU A 29 -2.31 4.47 -20.20
N TYR A 30 -1.83 4.30 -18.95
CA TYR A 30 -2.71 3.95 -17.82
C TYR A 30 -3.76 5.02 -17.48
N LEU A 31 -3.47 6.30 -17.74
CA LEU A 31 -4.39 7.41 -17.47
C LEU A 31 -5.36 7.68 -18.62
N GLU A 32 -4.92 7.53 -19.88
CA GLU A 32 -5.72 7.81 -21.08
C GLU A 32 -6.68 6.64 -21.41
N GLU A 33 -6.31 5.39 -21.12
CA GLU A 33 -7.18 4.23 -21.35
C GLU A 33 -8.38 4.19 -20.39
N TRP A 34 -8.25 4.81 -19.21
CA TRP A 34 -9.35 5.00 -18.25
C TRP A 34 -10.21 6.24 -18.53
N ALA A 35 -9.73 7.16 -19.38
CA ALA A 35 -10.39 8.44 -19.65
C ALA A 35 -11.24 8.45 -20.93
N LEU A 36 -11.17 7.41 -21.77
CA LEU A 36 -11.77 7.39 -23.11
C LEU A 36 -13.00 6.49 -23.24
N GLY A 37 -13.66 6.13 -22.15
CA GLY A 37 -14.88 5.34 -22.25
C GLY A 37 -15.67 5.22 -20.97
N ASP A 38 -16.21 6.33 -20.45
CA ASP A 38 -17.55 6.31 -19.84
C ASP A 38 -18.05 7.74 -19.47
N ASP A 39 -18.28 8.59 -20.47
CA ASP A 39 -18.86 9.92 -20.21
C ASP A 39 -20.39 9.91 -20.08
N ASP A 40 -21.09 8.76 -20.11
CA ASP A 40 -22.57 8.73 -20.07
C ASP A 40 -23.26 7.53 -19.36
N LEU A 41 -22.55 6.67 -18.60
CA LEU A 41 -23.20 5.70 -17.69
C LEU A 41 -23.11 6.17 -16.23
N GLU A 42 -24.10 6.97 -15.83
CA GLU A 42 -24.38 7.32 -14.44
C GLU A 42 -24.60 6.06 -13.58
N GLY A 43 -23.51 5.60 -12.93
CA GLY A 43 -23.43 5.30 -11.50
C GLY A 43 -24.33 4.21 -10.90
N THR A 44 -25.18 3.53 -11.66
CA THR A 44 -26.09 2.53 -11.11
C THR A 44 -25.45 1.15 -11.23
N ARG A 45 -24.89 0.65 -10.12
CA ARG A 45 -24.36 -0.73 -10.06
C ARG A 45 -25.43 -1.70 -10.57
N GLY A 46 -25.10 -2.48 -11.60
CA GLY A 46 -25.99 -3.52 -12.14
C GLY A 46 -26.23 -4.73 -11.23
N PHE A 47 -25.72 -4.69 -9.99
CA PHE A 47 -25.88 -5.74 -9.00
C PHE A 47 -26.07 -5.15 -7.59
N SER A 48 -26.78 -5.88 -6.74
CA SER A 48 -26.97 -5.52 -5.33
C SER A 48 -25.85 -6.12 -4.48
N VAL A 49 -25.07 -5.28 -3.79
CA VAL A 49 -24.05 -5.74 -2.83
C VAL A 49 -24.72 -6.47 -1.65
N SER A 50 -25.85 -5.96 -1.15
CA SER A 50 -26.59 -6.59 -0.05
C SER A 50 -27.01 -8.02 -0.38
N GLU A 51 -27.50 -8.25 -1.60
CA GLU A 51 -27.85 -9.59 -2.08
C GLU A 51 -26.64 -10.54 -2.05
N LYS A 52 -25.44 -10.04 -2.37
CA LYS A 52 -24.21 -10.88 -2.33
C LYS A 52 -23.78 -11.19 -0.90
N LEU A 53 -23.94 -10.25 0.03
CA LEU A 53 -23.63 -10.44 1.45
C LEU A 53 -24.55 -11.47 2.12
N GLU A 54 -25.82 -11.52 1.72
CA GLU A 54 -26.81 -12.46 2.26
C GLU A 54 -26.81 -13.83 1.54
N SER A 55 -26.14 -13.93 0.39
CA SER A 55 -26.15 -15.15 -0.41
C SER A 55 -25.32 -16.27 0.21
N SER A 56 -25.96 -17.41 0.49
CA SER A 56 -25.28 -18.63 0.93
C SER A 56 -24.35 -19.24 -0.13
N LYS A 57 -24.39 -18.78 -1.38
CA LYS A 57 -23.51 -19.25 -2.47
C LYS A 57 -22.02 -19.04 -2.18
N PHE A 58 -21.70 -18.05 -1.35
CA PHE A 58 -20.33 -17.73 -0.96
C PHE A 58 -19.93 -18.32 0.41
N ALA A 59 -20.83 -19.04 1.09
CA ALA A 59 -20.56 -19.71 2.36
C ALA A 59 -19.82 -21.04 2.15
N GLN A 60 -18.61 -20.97 1.60
CA GLN A 60 -17.76 -22.14 1.33
C GLN A 60 -16.85 -22.45 2.52
N THR A 61 -16.74 -23.73 2.87
CA THR A 61 -15.82 -24.20 3.92
C THR A 61 -14.40 -24.31 3.36
N GLY A 62 -13.38 -24.16 4.22
CA GLY A 62 -11.97 -24.31 3.84
C GLY A 62 -11.36 -23.13 3.08
N MET A 63 -12.08 -22.01 2.93
CA MET A 63 -11.57 -20.78 2.30
C MET A 63 -10.46 -20.10 3.13
N VAL A 64 -10.43 -20.35 4.44
CA VAL A 64 -9.43 -19.83 5.37
C VAL A 64 -8.98 -20.93 6.32
N ARG A 65 -7.73 -20.83 6.80
CA ARG A 65 -7.18 -21.67 7.87
C ARG A 65 -7.08 -20.86 9.15
N GLU A 66 -7.85 -21.24 10.16
CA GLU A 66 -7.75 -20.63 11.48
C GLU A 66 -6.52 -21.15 12.24
N MET A 67 -5.76 -20.26 12.87
CA MET A 67 -4.54 -20.59 13.60
C MET A 67 -4.33 -19.69 14.82
N ARG A 68 -3.51 -20.13 15.78
CA ARG A 68 -3.00 -19.27 16.86
C ARG A 68 -1.75 -18.54 16.39
N GLY A 69 -1.51 -17.34 16.91
CA GLY A 69 -0.33 -16.57 16.52
C GLY A 69 0.99 -17.28 16.82
N SER A 70 1.05 -18.06 17.91
CA SER A 70 2.21 -18.87 18.29
C SER A 70 2.60 -19.94 17.27
N ASP A 71 1.64 -20.38 16.45
CA ASP A 71 1.84 -21.48 15.50
C ASP A 71 2.38 -20.96 14.16
N LEU A 72 2.29 -19.64 13.92
CA LEU A 72 2.78 -18.99 12.72
C LEU A 72 4.27 -18.68 12.85
N SER A 73 5.10 -19.48 12.18
CA SER A 73 6.55 -19.32 12.14
C SER A 73 7.11 -19.44 10.72
N VAL A 74 8.38 -19.05 10.52
CA VAL A 74 9.07 -19.27 9.24
C VAL A 74 9.12 -20.76 8.90
N ALA A 75 9.38 -21.62 9.89
CA ALA A 75 9.40 -23.07 9.70
C ALA A 75 8.04 -23.60 9.23
N PHE A 76 6.93 -23.10 9.80
CA PHE A 76 5.58 -23.42 9.34
C PHE A 76 5.38 -23.04 7.87
N LEU A 77 5.75 -21.81 7.48
CA LEU A 77 5.61 -21.36 6.08
C LEU A 77 6.52 -22.14 5.11
N GLN A 78 7.73 -22.52 5.54
CA GLN A 78 8.63 -23.35 4.73
C GLN A 78 8.08 -24.77 4.53
N GLN A 79 7.48 -25.35 5.57
CA GLN A 79 6.95 -26.71 5.53
C GLN A 79 5.63 -26.81 4.75
N TYR A 80 4.73 -25.84 4.92
CA TYR A 80 3.36 -25.93 4.40
C TYR A 80 3.05 -24.91 3.29
N GLY A 81 3.96 -23.97 3.01
CA GLY A 81 3.72 -22.85 2.11
C GLY A 81 2.74 -21.81 2.67
N PHE A 82 2.44 -20.78 1.87
CA PHE A 82 1.41 -19.78 2.17
C PHE A 82 0.35 -19.73 1.07
N ASN A 83 -0.35 -20.86 0.89
CA ASN A 83 -1.30 -21.05 -0.22
C ASN A 83 -2.78 -20.90 0.18
N ILE A 84 -3.06 -20.78 1.48
CA ILE A 84 -4.42 -20.62 2.03
C ILE A 84 -4.40 -19.39 2.94
N PRO A 85 -5.38 -18.47 2.85
CA PRO A 85 -5.49 -17.34 3.76
C PRO A 85 -5.55 -17.80 5.22
N LEU A 86 -4.81 -17.11 6.11
CA LEU A 86 -4.78 -17.43 7.53
C LEU A 86 -5.69 -16.49 8.32
N LEU A 87 -6.50 -17.04 9.21
CA LEU A 87 -7.37 -16.30 10.11
C LEU A 87 -6.87 -16.42 11.56
N PHE A 88 -6.65 -15.27 12.20
CA PHE A 88 -6.29 -15.19 13.61
C PHE A 88 -7.37 -14.42 14.35
N ARG A 89 -8.05 -15.07 15.30
CA ARG A 89 -9.09 -14.41 16.12
C ARG A 89 -8.49 -13.49 17.19
N GLU A 90 -7.27 -13.78 17.60
CA GLU A 90 -6.55 -13.04 18.63
C GLU A 90 -5.17 -12.61 18.11
N LYS A 91 -4.70 -11.44 18.57
CA LYS A 91 -3.37 -10.93 18.23
C LYS A 91 -2.23 -11.62 19.00
N THR A 92 -2.56 -12.38 20.05
CA THR A 92 -1.60 -13.03 20.93
C THR A 92 -0.66 -13.95 20.15
N GLY A 93 0.64 -13.82 20.38
CA GLY A 93 1.67 -14.61 19.70
C GLY A 93 2.08 -14.11 18.31
N LEU A 94 1.39 -13.13 17.71
CA LEU A 94 1.77 -12.60 16.39
C LEU A 94 2.92 -11.57 16.43
N GLY A 95 3.24 -11.01 17.60
CA GLY A 95 4.14 -9.85 17.70
C GLY A 95 3.58 -8.57 17.07
N LEU A 96 2.27 -8.53 16.80
CA LEU A 96 1.53 -7.38 16.29
C LEU A 96 1.32 -6.35 17.43
N ARG A 97 1.67 -5.09 17.17
CA ARG A 97 1.32 -3.95 18.05
C ARG A 97 0.35 -3.04 17.32
N MET A 98 -0.72 -2.66 18.02
CA MET A 98 -1.75 -1.73 17.57
C MET A 98 -2.05 -0.72 18.68
N PRO A 99 -2.51 0.50 18.36
CA PRO A 99 -3.06 1.41 19.34
C PRO A 99 -4.30 0.82 20.03
N ASP A 100 -4.72 1.39 21.16
CA ASP A 100 -5.90 0.94 21.90
C ASP A 100 -7.17 1.15 21.06
N SER A 101 -7.96 0.09 20.88
CA SER A 101 -9.18 0.11 20.08
C SER A 101 -10.29 0.97 20.67
N ASN A 102 -10.27 1.23 21.98
CA ASN A 102 -11.30 2.03 22.66
C ASN A 102 -10.99 3.53 22.60
N GLU A 103 -9.74 3.91 22.33
CA GLU A 103 -9.28 5.29 22.40
C GLU A 103 -8.85 5.85 21.03
N PHE A 104 -8.40 4.99 20.12
CA PHE A 104 -7.82 5.45 18.85
C PHE A 104 -8.87 5.85 17.83
N THR A 105 -8.82 7.10 17.38
CA THR A 105 -9.80 7.72 16.47
C THR A 105 -9.18 8.23 15.17
N ILE A 106 -10.02 8.64 14.21
CA ILE A 106 -9.59 9.34 12.99
C ILE A 106 -8.87 10.65 13.31
N ASN A 107 -9.25 11.31 14.40
CA ASN A 107 -8.56 12.51 14.86
C ASN A 107 -7.12 12.20 15.30
N ASP A 108 -6.87 11.05 15.93
CA ASP A 108 -5.51 10.63 16.30
C ASP A 108 -4.66 10.31 15.08
N VAL A 109 -5.24 9.67 14.06
CA VAL A 109 -4.61 9.49 12.74
C VAL A 109 -4.21 10.85 12.17
N ARG A 110 -5.15 11.81 12.11
CA ARG A 110 -4.89 13.18 11.63
C ARG A 110 -3.75 13.85 12.42
N LEU A 111 -3.74 13.74 13.74
CA LEU A 111 -2.69 14.29 14.57
C LEU A 111 -1.34 13.65 14.25
N CYS A 112 -1.30 12.33 14.02
CA CYS A 112 -0.06 11.61 13.75
C CYS A 112 0.52 11.86 12.36
N VAL A 113 -0.32 11.92 11.31
CA VAL A 113 0.12 12.08 9.92
C VAL A 113 0.11 13.53 9.43
N GLY A 114 -0.59 14.42 10.14
CA GLY A 114 -0.67 15.85 9.87
C GLY A 114 -1.93 16.27 9.11
N SER A 115 -2.54 17.38 9.53
CA SER A 115 -3.81 17.89 8.98
C SER A 115 -3.78 18.20 7.48
N ARG A 116 -2.63 18.64 6.94
CA ARG A 116 -2.46 19.00 5.53
C ARG A 116 -2.04 17.82 4.64
N ARG A 117 -1.89 16.61 5.20
CA ARG A 117 -1.57 15.41 4.42
C ARG A 117 -2.66 15.19 3.38
N VAL A 118 -2.30 15.24 2.12
CA VAL A 118 -3.21 14.90 1.01
C VAL A 118 -3.39 13.38 0.98
N LEU A 119 -4.64 12.97 0.85
CA LEU A 119 -5.08 11.58 0.73
C LEU A 119 -5.64 11.35 -0.67
N ASP A 120 -5.45 10.12 -1.16
CA ASP A 120 -6.25 9.60 -2.25
C ASP A 120 -7.49 8.94 -1.66
N VAL A 121 -8.66 9.45 -2.05
CA VAL A 121 -9.98 9.03 -1.56
C VAL A 121 -10.79 8.49 -2.72
N MET A 122 -11.42 7.35 -2.54
CA MET A 122 -12.29 6.74 -3.53
C MET A 122 -13.74 7.13 -3.27
N ASP A 123 -14.43 7.63 -4.29
CA ASP A 123 -15.89 7.66 -4.28
C ASP A 123 -16.41 6.26 -4.60
N VAL A 124 -17.08 5.65 -3.62
CA VAL A 124 -17.50 4.25 -3.67
C VAL A 124 -18.58 4.02 -4.74
N ASN A 125 -19.40 5.00 -5.07
CA ASN A 125 -20.47 4.84 -6.04
C ASN A 125 -19.93 4.88 -7.48
N THR A 126 -19.05 5.84 -7.75
CA THR A 126 -18.49 6.07 -9.08
C THR A 126 -17.18 5.32 -9.33
N GLN A 127 -16.55 4.79 -8.28
CA GLN A 127 -15.20 4.20 -8.29
C GLN A 127 -14.11 5.19 -8.77
N LYS A 128 -14.42 6.49 -8.83
CA LYS A 128 -13.47 7.55 -9.20
C LYS A 128 -12.67 7.99 -7.98
N ASN A 129 -11.39 8.28 -8.20
CA ASN A 129 -10.50 8.82 -7.17
C ASN A 129 -10.59 10.34 -7.12
N LEU A 130 -10.52 10.89 -5.91
CA LEU A 130 -10.39 12.32 -5.64
C LEU A 130 -9.37 12.54 -4.53
N GLN A 131 -8.93 13.78 -4.38
CA GLN A 131 -7.96 14.14 -3.34
C GLN A 131 -8.57 15.11 -2.35
N MET A 132 -8.25 14.91 -1.08
CA MET A 132 -8.56 15.85 0.00
C MET A 132 -7.51 15.74 1.11
N THR A 133 -7.48 16.72 1.99
CA THR A 133 -6.60 16.70 3.16
C THR A 133 -7.14 15.79 4.27
N MET A 134 -6.27 15.32 5.16
CA MET A 134 -6.69 14.59 6.36
C MET A 134 -7.67 15.38 7.24
N LYS A 135 -7.58 16.71 7.24
CA LYS A 135 -8.53 17.56 7.96
C LYS A 135 -9.93 17.46 7.36
N GLU A 136 -10.03 17.60 6.03
CA GLU A 136 -11.31 17.47 5.31
C GLU A 136 -11.87 16.05 5.44
N TRP A 137 -11.02 15.03 5.35
CA TRP A 137 -11.42 13.63 5.58
C TRP A 137 -11.98 13.41 6.99
N GLN A 138 -11.31 13.93 8.03
CA GLN A 138 -11.80 13.83 9.40
C GLN A 138 -13.17 14.51 9.55
N GLN A 139 -13.33 15.71 8.98
CA GLN A 139 -14.62 16.42 8.99
C GLN A 139 -15.72 15.62 8.28
N TYR A 140 -15.43 15.02 7.13
CA TYR A 140 -16.35 14.13 6.43
C TYR A 140 -16.70 12.88 7.24
N TYR A 141 -15.69 12.24 7.86
CA TYR A 141 -15.87 11.01 8.62
C TYR A 141 -16.77 11.23 9.84
N ASP A 142 -16.53 12.31 10.59
CA ASP A 142 -17.25 12.68 11.81
C ASP A 142 -18.66 13.24 11.51
N ASN A 143 -18.92 13.73 10.30
CA ASN A 143 -20.23 14.24 9.93
C ASN A 143 -21.26 13.09 9.87
N PRO A 144 -22.34 13.10 10.69
CA PRO A 144 -23.35 12.05 10.65
C PRO A 144 -24.14 12.00 9.34
N GLN A 145 -24.24 13.13 8.63
CA GLN A 145 -24.92 13.25 7.34
C GLN A 145 -23.88 13.31 6.22
N LYS A 146 -23.72 12.19 5.51
CA LYS A 146 -22.75 12.04 4.43
C LYS A 146 -23.44 12.28 3.09
N ASP A 147 -22.92 13.23 2.33
CA ASP A 147 -23.35 13.58 0.97
C ASP A 147 -22.90 12.52 -0.06
N ARG A 148 -21.71 11.95 0.15
CA ARG A 148 -21.11 10.92 -0.71
C ARG A 148 -20.61 9.76 0.13
N LEU A 149 -20.48 8.60 -0.49
CA LEU A 149 -19.88 7.43 0.15
C LEU A 149 -18.40 7.37 -0.25
N LEU A 150 -17.51 7.74 0.66
CA LEU A 150 -16.09 7.88 0.40
C LEU A 150 -15.28 6.86 1.22
N ASN A 151 -14.17 6.41 0.66
CA ASN A 151 -13.31 5.40 1.29
C ASN A 151 -11.83 5.77 1.16
N VAL A 152 -11.05 5.57 2.21
CA VAL A 152 -9.58 5.70 2.18
C VAL A 152 -8.95 4.34 2.43
N ILE A 153 -8.25 3.82 1.41
CA ILE A 153 -7.59 2.51 1.48
C ILE A 153 -6.07 2.58 1.26
N SER A 154 -5.53 3.75 0.90
CA SER A 154 -4.16 3.92 0.39
C SER A 154 -3.27 4.82 1.25
N LEU A 155 -3.68 5.17 2.48
CA LEU A 155 -2.86 6.00 3.37
C LEU A 155 -1.68 5.18 3.93
N GLU A 156 -0.54 5.28 3.26
CA GLU A 156 0.74 4.79 3.79
C GLU A 156 1.30 5.77 4.82
N PHE A 157 1.60 5.28 6.02
CA PHE A 157 1.94 6.11 7.17
C PHE A 157 3.34 5.84 7.76
N SER A 158 4.17 5.03 7.11
CA SER A 158 5.57 4.89 7.53
C SER A 158 6.24 6.25 7.53
N HIS A 159 7.17 6.49 8.47
CA HIS A 159 7.84 7.79 8.64
C HIS A 159 6.90 8.94 9.07
N THR A 160 5.76 8.61 9.69
CA THR A 160 4.93 9.55 10.45
C THR A 160 4.98 9.19 11.94
N ARG A 161 4.35 9.99 12.82
CA ARG A 161 4.27 9.61 14.24
C ARG A 161 3.46 8.33 14.47
N LEU A 162 2.56 7.98 13.54
CA LEU A 162 1.72 6.79 13.64
C LEU A 162 2.53 5.49 13.56
N ASP A 163 3.67 5.55 12.87
CA ASP A 163 4.62 4.44 12.69
C ASP A 163 5.09 3.85 14.03
N ASN A 164 5.21 4.70 15.06
CA ASN A 164 5.62 4.30 16.40
C ASN A 164 4.54 3.54 17.18
N TYR A 165 3.27 3.62 16.78
CA TYR A 165 2.18 2.92 17.46
C TYR A 165 1.88 1.56 16.85
N VAL A 166 2.19 1.37 15.56
CA VAL A 166 1.84 0.16 14.82
C VAL A 166 3.08 -0.65 14.44
N GLN A 167 3.05 -1.94 14.77
CA GLN A 167 4.06 -2.90 14.36
C GLN A 167 3.38 -4.10 13.73
N CYS A 168 3.76 -4.42 12.49
CA CYS A 168 3.27 -5.60 11.78
C CYS A 168 3.70 -6.91 12.48
N PRO A 169 3.01 -8.04 12.20
CA PRO A 169 3.35 -9.33 12.78
C PRO A 169 4.83 -9.68 12.57
N GLU A 170 5.41 -10.37 13.54
CA GLU A 170 6.83 -10.71 13.55
C GLU A 170 7.26 -11.48 12.30
N ILE A 171 6.47 -12.47 11.88
CA ILE A 171 6.76 -13.26 10.68
C ILE A 171 6.89 -12.38 9.42
N VAL A 172 6.07 -11.33 9.29
CA VAL A 172 6.10 -10.44 8.12
C VAL A 172 7.45 -9.72 8.07
N ARG A 173 7.93 -9.23 9.21
CA ARG A 173 9.25 -8.57 9.33
C ARG A 173 10.42 -9.50 9.06
N GLN A 174 10.23 -10.82 9.22
CA GLN A 174 11.26 -11.82 8.97
C GLN A 174 11.36 -12.24 7.49
N ILE A 175 10.31 -12.01 6.68
CA ILE A 175 10.25 -12.50 5.29
C ILE A 175 10.04 -11.41 4.23
N ASP A 176 9.63 -10.19 4.63
CA ASP A 176 9.41 -9.07 3.71
C ASP A 176 10.71 -8.67 2.99
N TRP A 177 10.68 -8.67 1.65
CA TRP A 177 11.82 -8.28 0.82
C TRP A 177 12.30 -6.86 1.03
N VAL A 178 11.43 -5.94 1.45
CA VAL A 178 11.87 -4.58 1.82
C VAL A 178 12.75 -4.61 3.07
N ASP A 179 12.50 -5.54 3.99
CA ASP A 179 13.28 -5.68 5.23
C ASP A 179 14.54 -6.53 5.03
N VAL A 180 14.44 -7.61 4.24
CA VAL A 180 15.50 -8.63 4.15
C VAL A 180 16.39 -8.52 2.90
N VAL A 181 15.92 -7.87 1.83
CA VAL A 181 16.65 -7.76 0.55
C VAL A 181 17.03 -6.33 0.19
N TRP A 182 16.15 -5.35 0.43
CA TRP A 182 16.41 -3.97 0.01
C TRP A 182 17.65 -3.39 0.72
N PRO A 183 18.50 -2.60 0.03
CA PRO A 183 19.68 -2.02 0.66
C PRO A 183 19.32 -1.18 1.89
N LYS A 184 19.70 -1.68 3.07
CA LYS A 184 19.36 -1.06 4.37
C LYS A 184 19.72 0.43 4.44
N ARG A 185 20.89 0.82 3.93
CA ARG A 185 21.32 2.22 3.88
C ARG A 185 20.33 3.14 3.15
N LEU A 186 19.65 2.65 2.11
CA LEU A 186 18.67 3.44 1.36
C LEU A 186 17.37 3.55 2.16
N LYS A 187 16.91 2.44 2.73
CA LYS A 187 15.73 2.43 3.61
C LYS A 187 15.90 3.37 4.80
N ASP A 188 17.04 3.26 5.50
CA ASP A 188 17.38 4.09 6.66
C ASP A 188 17.59 5.57 6.29
N SER A 189 17.80 5.87 5.00
CA SER A 189 17.91 7.25 4.50
C SER A 189 16.54 7.87 4.13
N GLN A 190 15.45 7.11 4.17
CA GLN A 190 14.11 7.66 3.93
C GLN A 190 13.77 8.71 5.00
N ARG A 191 13.21 9.84 4.56
CA ARG A 191 12.75 10.92 5.45
C ARG A 191 11.32 11.34 5.13
N GLU A 192 10.97 11.35 3.84
CA GLU A 192 9.64 11.72 3.38
C GLU A 192 8.59 10.70 3.86
N GLY A 193 7.53 11.21 4.49
CA GLY A 193 6.40 10.44 5.02
C GLY A 193 5.29 10.22 4.00
N THR A 194 5.37 10.85 2.82
CA THR A 194 4.46 10.64 1.69
C THR A 194 4.98 9.58 0.70
N ASN A 195 4.20 9.28 -0.33
CA ASN A 195 4.54 8.33 -1.39
C ASN A 195 4.98 9.04 -2.68
N VAL A 196 5.55 10.24 -2.56
CA VAL A 196 6.08 10.99 -3.69
C VAL A 196 7.29 10.24 -4.26
N LEU A 197 7.12 9.66 -5.45
CA LEU A 197 8.11 8.76 -6.06
C LEU A 197 9.51 9.35 -6.21
N GLY A 198 9.64 10.67 -6.35
CA GLY A 198 10.93 11.35 -6.46
C GLY A 198 11.76 11.34 -5.17
N GLU A 199 11.13 11.10 -4.03
CA GLU A 199 11.74 11.16 -2.69
C GLU A 199 11.76 9.79 -2.00
N MET A 200 11.32 8.74 -2.70
CA MET A 200 11.31 7.39 -2.20
C MET A 200 12.66 6.72 -2.38
N MET A 201 13.25 6.28 -1.27
CA MET A 201 14.52 5.56 -1.21
C MET A 201 14.33 4.03 -1.16
N TYR A 202 13.10 3.58 -0.94
CA TYR A 202 12.69 2.18 -0.98
C TYR A 202 11.21 2.06 -1.38
N PRO A 203 10.71 0.85 -1.70
CA PRO A 203 9.28 0.60 -1.91
C PRO A 203 8.49 0.82 -0.60
N LYS A 204 8.00 2.05 -0.40
CA LYS A 204 7.21 2.48 0.77
C LYS A 204 5.78 1.96 0.66
N VAL A 205 5.62 0.68 0.95
CA VAL A 205 4.35 -0.08 0.83
C VAL A 205 4.13 -1.04 2.01
N GLN A 206 4.69 -0.73 3.19
CA GLN A 206 4.70 -1.66 4.32
C GLN A 206 3.55 -1.42 5.32
N LYS A 207 3.12 -0.16 5.52
CA LYS A 207 2.14 0.18 6.58
C LYS A 207 1.05 1.09 6.07
N TYR A 208 -0.18 0.58 6.04
CA TYR A 208 -1.36 1.29 5.55
C TYR A 208 -2.43 1.45 6.64
N CYS A 209 -3.05 2.62 6.69
CA CYS A 209 -4.20 2.93 7.52
C CYS A 209 -5.44 3.03 6.61
N LEU A 210 -6.38 2.11 6.80
CA LEU A 210 -7.64 2.09 6.07
C LEU A 210 -8.71 2.75 6.94
N MET A 211 -9.48 3.65 6.35
CA MET A 211 -10.55 4.37 7.01
C MET A 211 -11.78 4.32 6.11
N SER A 212 -12.78 3.57 6.54
CA SER A 212 -13.98 3.31 5.76
C SER A 212 -15.21 3.69 6.58
N VAL A 213 -16.20 4.28 5.93
CA VAL A 213 -17.50 4.52 6.56
C VAL A 213 -18.41 3.32 6.28
N LYS A 214 -19.50 3.20 7.04
CA LYS A 214 -20.48 2.11 6.86
C LYS A 214 -20.95 2.06 5.39
N ASN A 215 -21.07 0.85 4.85
CA ASN A 215 -21.49 0.53 3.47
C ASN A 215 -20.45 0.75 2.36
N CYS A 216 -19.21 1.16 2.68
CA CYS A 216 -18.14 1.17 1.69
C CYS A 216 -17.93 -0.21 1.05
N TYR A 217 -17.59 -0.22 -0.25
CA TYR A 217 -17.28 -1.41 -1.03
C TYR A 217 -16.12 -1.09 -1.98
N THR A 218 -15.19 -2.02 -2.09
CA THR A 218 -14.01 -1.98 -2.97
C THR A 218 -13.91 -3.30 -3.71
#